data_AF-A0A0C3IAF4-F1
#
_entry.id   AF-A0A0C3IAF4-F1
#
_cell.length_a   1.000
_cell.length_b   1.000
_cell.length_c   1.000
_cell.angle_alpha   90.00
_cell.angle_beta   90.00
_cell.angle_gamma   90.00
#
_symmetry.space_group_name_H-M   'P 1'
#
loop_
_entity.id
_entity.type
_entity.pdbx_description
1 polymer ?
#
loop_
_entity_poly.entity_id
_entity_poly.type
_entity_poly.pdbx_seq_one_letter_code
_entity_poly.pdbx_strand_id
1 'polypeptide(L)'
;MKIWLLLSALVLESISINMLIQHSDTIHVELYALAYHTLACVSLSAACWLMMPTNYKYPLGSSMGFLFIFNWLLPVIGILGTLGSLLFALHLPRKVNNVTWRSYEESPLPVNPKNIPVEHLGIGALREILLYDNDPERHLLAISAIRNLPNKYAVSMLQLARRDLSDDVRLQAYASLERIETEINESISLFKKQFEHRPTAHKAYELAQQYWELCYLALPKAF
;
A
#
# COMPACT_ATOMS: atom_id res chain seq x y z
N MET A 1 17.49 33.77 -4.84
CA MET A 1 16.45 34.51 -5.59
C MET A 1 15.00 34.26 -5.09
N LYS A 2 14.75 33.56 -3.96
CA LYS A 2 13.38 33.23 -3.50
C LYS A 2 12.84 34.18 -2.41
N ILE A 3 13.74 34.84 -1.68
CA ILE A 3 13.42 35.75 -0.56
C ILE A 3 12.64 36.99 -1.04
N TRP A 4 12.88 37.46 -2.27
CA TRP A 4 12.13 38.57 -2.87
C TRP A 4 10.62 38.28 -2.95
N LEU A 5 10.22 37.03 -3.21
CA LEU A 5 8.80 36.65 -3.26
C LEU A 5 8.17 36.75 -1.86
N LEU A 6 8.86 36.29 -0.81
CA LEU A 6 8.40 36.47 0.57
C LEU A 6 8.26 37.94 0.96
N LEU A 7 9.24 38.77 0.61
CA LEU A 7 9.20 40.22 0.87
C LEU A 7 8.04 40.88 0.11
N SER A 8 7.84 40.53 -1.16
CA SER A 8 6.72 41.04 -1.95
C SER A 8 5.38 40.65 -1.36
N ALA A 9 5.22 39.43 -0.86
CA ALA A 9 3.98 38.98 -0.21
C ALA A 9 3.66 39.81 1.04
N LEU A 10 4.67 40.08 1.89
CA LEU A 10 4.50 40.90 3.10
C LEU A 10 4.14 42.36 2.76
N VAL A 11 4.77 42.94 1.74
CA VAL A 11 4.47 44.32 1.29
C VAL A 11 3.05 44.40 0.74
N LEU A 12 2.64 43.45 -0.11
CA LEU A 12 1.30 43.41 -0.71
C LEU A 12 0.21 43.22 0.34
N GLU A 13 0.44 42.34 1.32
CA GLU A 13 -0.49 42.15 2.44
C GLU A 13 -0.59 43.43 3.30
N SER A 14 0.54 44.08 3.58
CA SER A 14 0.55 45.34 4.34
C SER A 14 -0.21 46.45 3.62
N ILE A 15 -0.11 46.53 2.28
CA ILE A 15 -0.87 47.47 1.45
C ILE A 15 -2.37 47.15 1.54
N SER A 16 -2.75 45.88 1.41
CA SER A 16 -4.14 45.43 1.52
C SER A 16 -4.77 45.82 2.86
N ILE A 17 -4.08 45.53 3.97
CA ILE A 17 -4.51 45.88 5.33
C ILE A 17 -4.62 47.40 5.48
N ASN A 18 -3.61 48.15 5.02
CA ASN A 18 -3.61 49.61 5.14
C ASN A 18 -4.77 50.24 4.36
N MET A 19 -5.11 49.72 3.17
CA MET A 19 -6.28 50.17 2.41
C MET A 19 -7.59 49.92 3.15
N LEU A 20 -7.73 48.75 3.77
CA LEU A 20 -8.92 48.41 4.55
C LEU A 20 -9.07 49.28 5.81
N ILE A 21 -7.95 49.65 6.45
CA ILE A 21 -7.94 50.52 7.63
C ILE A 21 -8.22 51.99 7.26
N GLN A 22 -7.71 52.48 6.12
CA GLN A 22 -7.71 53.92 5.83
C GLN A 22 -9.01 54.48 5.25
N HIS A 23 -9.96 53.68 4.73
CA HIS A 23 -11.35 54.09 4.41
C HIS A 23 -12.15 52.89 3.85
N SER A 24 -13.14 52.36 4.58
CA SER A 24 -13.89 51.17 4.15
C SER A 24 -15.23 51.47 3.43
N ASP A 25 -15.59 52.73 3.18
CA ASP A 25 -16.97 53.04 2.73
C ASP A 25 -17.17 52.94 1.21
N THR A 26 -16.13 52.59 0.44
CA THR A 26 -16.22 52.48 -1.03
C THR A 26 -15.85 51.09 -1.53
N ILE A 27 -16.75 50.50 -2.31
CA ILE A 27 -16.60 49.14 -2.87
C ILE A 27 -15.31 48.96 -3.71
N HIS A 28 -14.81 50.05 -4.30
CA HIS A 28 -13.57 50.04 -5.05
C HIS A 28 -12.35 49.79 -4.16
N VAL A 29 -12.32 50.35 -2.95
CA VAL A 29 -11.21 50.15 -2.00
C VAL A 29 -11.18 48.71 -1.51
N GLU A 30 -12.34 48.11 -1.23
CA GLU A 30 -12.46 46.69 -0.86
C GLU A 30 -11.98 45.77 -1.99
N LEU A 31 -12.35 46.07 -3.23
CA LEU A 31 -11.92 45.28 -4.40
C LEU A 31 -10.40 45.38 -4.62
N TYR A 32 -9.81 46.57 -4.46
CA TYR A 32 -8.36 46.73 -4.52
C TYR A 32 -7.66 46.02 -3.37
N ALA A 33 -8.18 46.10 -2.15
CA ALA A 33 -7.64 45.38 -1.00
C ALA A 33 -7.66 43.86 -1.24
N LEU A 34 -8.75 43.32 -1.79
CA LEU A 34 -8.85 41.90 -2.16
C LEU A 34 -7.86 41.53 -3.27
N ALA A 35 -7.66 42.40 -4.27
CA ALA A 35 -6.67 42.18 -5.33
C ALA A 35 -5.23 42.15 -4.77
N TYR A 36 -4.89 43.05 -3.84
CA TYR A 36 -3.57 43.02 -3.19
C TYR A 36 -3.38 41.77 -2.31
N HIS A 37 -4.42 41.35 -1.58
CA HIS A 37 -4.39 40.14 -0.77
C HIS A 37 -4.23 38.86 -1.63
N THR A 38 -4.97 38.77 -2.74
CA THR A 38 -4.82 37.64 -3.67
C THR A 38 -3.41 37.57 -4.27
N LEU A 39 -2.84 38.72 -4.64
CA LEU A 39 -1.47 38.78 -5.16
C LEU A 39 -0.43 38.39 -4.10
N ALA A 40 -0.65 38.80 -2.83
CA ALA A 40 0.17 38.37 -1.70
C ALA A 40 0.14 36.84 -1.51
N CYS A 41 -1.06 36.25 -1.57
CA CYS A 41 -1.26 34.80 -1.43
C CYS A 41 -0.61 34.00 -2.56
N VAL A 42 -0.70 34.48 -3.82
CA VAL A 42 -0.02 33.86 -4.96
C VAL A 42 1.50 33.91 -4.77
N SER A 43 2.03 35.07 -4.39
CA SER A 43 3.48 35.26 -4.22
C SER A 43 4.04 34.37 -3.09
N LEU A 44 3.33 34.31 -1.95
CA LEU A 44 3.73 33.47 -0.82
C LEU A 44 3.67 31.98 -1.15
N SER A 45 2.61 31.55 -1.83
CA SER A 45 2.44 30.15 -2.25
C SER A 45 3.53 29.73 -3.22
N ALA A 46 3.89 30.59 -4.18
CA ALA A 46 5.01 30.36 -5.08
C ALA A 46 6.35 30.31 -4.34
N ALA A 47 6.59 31.21 -3.38
CA ALA A 47 7.80 31.21 -2.57
C ALA A 47 7.96 29.91 -1.78
N CYS A 48 6.92 29.50 -1.06
CA CYS A 48 6.90 28.27 -0.27
C CYS A 48 7.10 27.03 -1.16
N TRP A 49 6.38 26.95 -2.28
CA TRP A 49 6.51 25.83 -3.22
C TRP A 49 7.92 25.74 -3.84
N LEU A 50 8.54 26.89 -4.15
CA LEU A 50 9.93 26.93 -4.64
C LEU A 50 10.95 26.52 -3.57
N MET A 51 10.71 26.81 -2.30
CA MET A 51 11.59 26.48 -1.17
C MET A 51 11.45 25.03 -0.68
N MET A 52 10.33 24.39 -0.98
CA MET A 52 10.02 23.02 -0.56
C MET A 52 10.93 21.96 -1.23
N PRO A 53 11.32 20.87 -0.54
CA PRO A 53 12.06 19.75 -1.15
C PRO A 53 11.22 19.02 -2.21
N THR A 54 11.87 18.43 -3.22
CA THR A 54 11.23 17.75 -4.37
C THR A 54 10.19 16.71 -3.97
N ASN A 55 10.43 15.99 -2.87
CA ASN A 55 9.54 14.94 -2.36
C ASN A 55 8.17 15.45 -1.88
N TYR A 56 8.03 16.76 -1.60
CA TYR A 56 6.78 17.37 -1.14
C TYR A 56 6.10 18.22 -2.22
N LYS A 57 6.72 18.35 -3.41
CA LYS A 57 6.16 19.12 -4.53
C LYS A 57 5.09 18.36 -5.31
N TYR A 58 4.92 17.06 -5.04
CA TYR A 58 4.01 16.19 -5.78
C TYR A 58 2.80 15.78 -4.92
N PRO A 59 1.58 15.81 -5.49
CA PRO A 59 1.22 16.30 -6.83
C PRO A 59 1.19 17.84 -6.94
N LEU A 60 1.67 18.38 -8.07
CA LEU A 60 1.94 19.81 -8.29
C LEU A 60 0.72 20.71 -8.06
N GLY A 61 -0.42 20.34 -8.64
CA GLY A 61 -1.66 21.13 -8.56
C GLY A 61 -2.22 21.19 -7.14
N SER A 62 -2.25 20.06 -6.43
CA SER A 62 -2.82 20.00 -5.08
C SER A 62 -1.94 20.72 -4.05
N SER A 63 -0.61 20.63 -4.17
CA SER A 63 0.32 21.30 -3.24
C SER A 63 0.27 22.82 -3.37
N MET A 64 0.36 23.36 -4.59
CA MET A 64 0.22 24.81 -4.81
C MET A 64 -1.19 25.31 -4.51
N GLY A 65 -2.22 24.56 -4.93
CA GLY A 65 -3.61 24.91 -4.69
C GLY A 65 -3.95 24.98 -3.20
N PHE A 66 -3.47 24.01 -2.41
CA PHE A 66 -3.64 24.01 -0.96
C PHE A 66 -3.01 25.25 -0.31
N LEU A 67 -1.75 25.56 -0.62
CA LEU A 67 -1.07 26.73 -0.07
C LEU A 67 -1.78 28.03 -0.43
N PHE A 68 -2.25 28.16 -1.67
CA PHE A 68 -2.98 29.34 -2.11
C PHE A 68 -4.32 29.48 -1.38
N ILE A 69 -5.15 28.43 -1.40
CA ILE A 69 -6.49 28.46 -0.79
C ILE A 69 -6.40 28.71 0.71
N PHE A 70 -5.44 28.07 1.39
CA PHE A 70 -5.23 28.26 2.83
C PHE A 70 -4.88 29.71 3.18
N ASN A 71 -3.97 30.33 2.43
CA ASN A 71 -3.58 31.72 2.66
C ASN A 71 -4.70 32.70 2.29
N TRP A 72 -5.43 32.42 1.22
CA TRP A 72 -6.49 33.29 0.72
C TRP A 72 -7.75 33.28 1.60
N LEU A 73 -8.08 32.15 2.22
CA LEU A 73 -9.26 32.03 3.10
C LEU A 73 -9.04 32.66 4.48
N LEU A 74 -7.77 32.78 4.90
CA LEU A 74 -7.39 33.29 6.21
C LEU A 74 -6.47 34.52 6.05
N PRO A 75 -7.02 35.71 5.78
CA PRO A 75 -6.22 36.94 5.71
C PRO A 75 -5.40 37.14 6.97
N VAL A 76 -4.18 37.62 6.84
CA VAL A 76 -3.18 37.77 7.94
C VAL A 76 -2.77 36.44 8.59
N ILE A 77 -3.71 35.67 9.15
CA ILE A 77 -3.47 34.44 9.91
C ILE A 77 -2.86 33.35 9.03
N GLY A 78 -3.35 33.17 7.81
CA GLY A 78 -2.83 32.19 6.86
C GLY A 78 -1.38 32.48 6.50
N ILE A 79 -1.07 33.75 6.21
CA ILE A 79 0.28 34.21 5.89
C ILE A 79 1.23 34.03 7.08
N LEU A 80 0.83 34.43 8.29
CA LEU A 80 1.62 34.24 9.50
C LEU A 80 1.83 32.75 9.82
N GLY A 81 0.78 31.94 9.68
CA GLY A 81 0.82 30.50 9.93
C GLY A 81 1.73 29.76 8.94
N THR A 82 1.68 30.12 7.66
CA THR A 82 2.56 29.51 6.66
C THR A 82 4.02 29.94 6.81
N LEU A 83 4.29 31.21 7.12
CA LEU A 83 5.63 31.69 7.45
C LEU A 83 6.18 31.01 8.72
N GLY A 84 5.38 30.92 9.77
CA GLY A 84 5.74 30.24 11.01
C GLY A 84 6.03 28.75 10.80
N SER A 85 5.18 28.06 10.03
CA SER A 85 5.39 26.66 9.65
C SER A 85 6.66 26.45 8.84
N LEU A 86 6.95 27.35 7.89
CA LEU A 86 8.18 27.29 7.09
C LEU A 86 9.42 27.47 7.98
N LEU A 87 9.41 28.45 8.89
CA LEU A 87 10.51 28.67 9.83
C LEU A 87 10.68 27.48 10.77
N PHE A 88 9.59 26.93 11.30
CA PHE A 88 9.61 25.74 12.15
C PHE A 88 10.18 24.53 11.41
N ALA A 89 9.75 24.29 10.18
CA ALA A 89 10.25 23.19 9.34
C ALA A 89 11.73 23.35 8.96
N LEU A 90 12.22 24.59 8.80
CA LEU A 90 13.64 24.87 8.50
C LEU A 90 14.54 24.73 9.73
N HIS A 91 14.06 25.06 10.93
CA HIS A 91 14.86 25.04 12.16
C HIS A 91 14.73 23.76 12.97
N LEU A 92 13.71 22.94 12.73
CA LEU A 92 13.55 21.66 13.44
C LEU A 92 14.39 20.57 12.74
N PRO A 93 15.47 20.06 13.38
CA PRO A 93 16.31 19.05 12.77
C PRO A 93 15.51 17.76 12.56
N ARG A 94 15.34 17.38 11.29
CA ARG A 94 14.76 16.08 10.94
C ARG A 94 15.72 14.98 11.40
N LYS A 95 15.29 14.13 12.33
CA LYS A 95 16.03 12.91 12.69
C LYS A 95 16.08 12.00 11.47
N VAL A 96 17.17 12.05 10.72
CA VAL A 96 17.45 11.07 9.67
C VAL A 96 17.97 9.84 10.39
N ASN A 97 17.10 8.85 10.59
CA ASN A 97 17.53 7.59 11.18
C ASN A 97 18.29 6.79 10.11
N ASN A 98 19.61 6.93 10.09
CA ASN A 98 20.49 6.20 9.18
C ASN A 98 20.58 4.70 9.52
N VAL A 99 19.98 4.26 10.63
CA VAL A 99 19.97 2.86 11.03
C VAL A 99 18.72 2.19 10.45
N THR A 100 18.92 1.44 9.38
CA THR A 100 17.87 0.65 8.69
C THR A 100 17.61 -0.71 9.34
N TRP A 101 18.35 -1.06 10.39
CA TRP A 101 18.22 -2.33 11.10
C TRP A 101 17.84 -2.11 12.56
N ARG A 102 17.08 -3.04 13.12
CA ARG A 102 16.71 -3.06 14.54
C ARG A 102 17.20 -4.38 15.11
N SER A 103 18.03 -4.32 16.15
CA SER A 103 18.35 -5.52 16.94
C SER A 103 17.07 -6.03 17.58
N TYR A 104 16.76 -7.31 17.34
CA TYR A 104 15.75 -8.05 18.06
C TYR A 104 16.44 -8.95 19.08
N GLU A 105 15.76 -9.22 20.19
CA GLU A 105 16.22 -10.22 21.17
C GLU A 105 16.39 -11.57 20.46
N GLU A 106 17.55 -12.19 20.65
CA GLU A 106 17.89 -13.46 20.02
C GLU A 106 16.96 -14.55 20.56
N SER A 107 16.06 -15.04 19.72
CA SER A 107 15.27 -16.22 20.07
C SER A 107 16.19 -17.44 20.01
N PRO A 108 16.34 -18.21 21.11
CA PRO A 108 17.23 -19.36 21.11
C PRO A 108 16.76 -20.37 20.07
N LEU A 109 17.67 -20.79 19.20
CA LEU A 109 17.39 -21.87 18.25
C LEU A 109 17.12 -23.17 19.03
N PRO A 110 16.12 -23.98 18.62
CA PRO A 110 15.86 -25.24 19.28
C PRO A 110 17.07 -26.16 19.14
N VAL A 111 17.44 -26.83 20.24
CA VAL A 111 18.57 -27.77 20.29
C VAL A 111 18.41 -28.93 19.29
N ASN A 112 17.15 -29.29 18.97
CA ASN A 112 16.84 -30.28 17.95
C ASN A 112 15.73 -29.75 17.02
N PRO A 113 15.99 -29.61 15.70
CA PRO A 113 15.00 -29.18 14.71
C PRO A 113 13.73 -30.04 14.69
N LYS A 114 13.82 -31.32 15.07
CA LYS A 114 12.67 -32.24 15.07
C LYS A 114 11.64 -31.98 16.17
N ASN A 115 12.01 -31.21 17.20
CA ASN A 115 11.13 -30.90 18.33
C ASN A 115 10.16 -29.75 18.03
N ILE A 116 10.33 -29.05 16.92
CA ILE A 116 9.37 -28.04 16.47
C ILE A 116 8.14 -28.78 15.92
N PRO A 117 6.92 -28.52 16.43
CA PRO A 117 5.72 -29.12 15.90
C PRO A 117 5.57 -28.76 14.41
N VAL A 118 5.23 -29.74 13.58
CA VAL A 118 5.21 -29.60 12.12
C VAL A 118 4.23 -28.50 11.67
N GLU A 119 3.19 -28.25 12.45
CA GLU A 119 2.18 -27.21 12.22
C GLU A 119 2.73 -25.78 12.29
N HIS A 120 3.85 -25.58 12.98
CA HIS A 120 4.51 -24.28 13.12
C HIS A 120 5.62 -24.06 12.09
N LEU A 121 5.87 -25.04 11.22
CA LEU A 121 6.92 -24.97 10.23
C LEU A 121 6.50 -24.13 9.02
N GLY A 122 7.44 -23.32 8.54
CA GLY A 122 7.27 -22.57 7.30
C GLY A 122 7.29 -23.47 6.06
N ILE A 123 6.90 -22.90 4.92
CA ILE A 123 6.83 -23.56 3.62
C ILE A 123 8.11 -24.34 3.27
N GLY A 124 9.28 -23.76 3.55
CA GLY A 124 10.58 -24.39 3.25
C GLY A 124 10.79 -25.68 4.04
N ALA A 125 10.49 -25.66 5.34
CA ALA A 125 10.68 -26.80 6.23
C ALA A 125 9.65 -27.91 5.95
N LEU A 126 8.41 -27.58 5.59
CA LEU A 126 7.43 -28.57 5.15
C LEU A 126 7.88 -29.30 3.87
N ARG A 127 8.45 -28.57 2.91
CA ARG A 127 9.03 -29.15 1.70
C ARG A 127 10.25 -30.03 2.00
N GLU A 128 11.09 -29.62 2.95
CA GLU A 128 12.26 -30.38 3.37
C GLU A 128 11.85 -31.73 3.98
N ILE A 129 10.82 -31.74 4.83
CA ILE A 129 10.24 -32.97 5.39
C ILE A 129 9.86 -33.93 4.27
N LEU A 130 9.06 -33.49 3.28
CA LEU A 130 8.62 -34.35 2.17
C LEU A 130 9.76 -34.86 1.26
N LEU A 131 10.92 -34.21 1.25
CA LEU A 131 12.04 -34.56 0.36
C LEU A 131 13.08 -35.45 1.04
N TYR A 132 13.34 -35.24 2.33
CA TYR A 132 14.52 -35.78 2.99
C TYR A 132 14.22 -36.50 4.30
N ASP A 133 13.04 -36.33 4.88
CA ASP A 133 12.65 -37.13 6.03
C ASP A 133 12.25 -38.55 5.56
N ASN A 134 12.46 -39.53 6.44
CA ASN A 134 12.13 -40.93 6.17
C ASN A 134 10.94 -41.40 7.02
N ASP A 135 10.40 -40.54 7.88
CA ASP A 135 9.32 -40.84 8.81
C ASP A 135 7.95 -40.54 8.18
N PRO A 136 7.14 -41.57 7.85
CA PRO A 136 5.83 -41.39 7.24
C PRO A 136 4.87 -40.54 8.09
N GLU A 137 4.97 -40.62 9.41
CA GLU A 137 4.10 -39.86 10.31
C GLU A 137 4.39 -38.35 10.20
N ARG A 138 5.66 -37.97 10.08
CA ARG A 138 6.06 -36.58 9.84
C ARG A 138 5.58 -36.09 8.47
N HIS A 139 5.55 -36.96 7.47
CA HIS A 139 5.01 -36.61 6.15
C HIS A 139 3.50 -36.38 6.21
N LEU A 140 2.75 -37.18 6.97
CA LEU A 140 1.31 -36.97 7.20
C LEU A 140 1.03 -35.65 7.92
N LEU A 141 1.80 -35.33 8.97
CA LEU A 141 1.72 -34.04 9.64
C LEU A 141 2.07 -32.88 8.70
N ALA A 142 3.04 -33.07 7.80
CA ALA A 142 3.38 -32.05 6.82
C ALA A 142 2.24 -31.85 5.82
N ILE A 143 1.60 -32.91 5.32
CA ILE A 143 0.41 -32.80 4.45
C ILE A 143 -0.70 -32.03 5.14
N SER A 144 -0.97 -32.32 6.41
CA SER A 144 -2.04 -31.65 7.17
C SER A 144 -1.78 -30.14 7.30
N ALA A 145 -0.52 -29.74 7.56
CA ALA A 145 -0.11 -28.34 7.58
C ALA A 145 -0.19 -27.69 6.20
N ILE A 146 0.24 -28.40 5.14
CA ILE A 146 0.21 -27.93 3.75
C ILE A 146 -1.21 -27.60 3.29
N ARG A 147 -2.23 -28.32 3.75
CA ARG A 147 -3.63 -28.05 3.38
C ARG A 147 -4.14 -26.67 3.81
N ASN A 148 -3.50 -26.03 4.78
CA ASN A 148 -3.84 -24.69 5.25
C ASN A 148 -3.08 -23.58 4.50
N LEU A 149 -2.15 -23.94 3.61
CA LEU A 149 -1.41 -22.98 2.80
C LEU A 149 -2.24 -22.52 1.59
N PRO A 150 -1.96 -21.33 1.04
CA PRO A 150 -2.50 -20.92 -0.25
C PRO A 150 -2.22 -21.94 -1.35
N ASN A 151 -3.20 -22.21 -2.22
CA ASN A 151 -3.14 -23.22 -3.28
C ASN A 151 -1.86 -23.16 -4.13
N LYS A 152 -1.37 -21.94 -4.43
CA LYS A 152 -0.12 -21.71 -5.17
C LYS A 152 1.11 -22.41 -4.56
N TYR A 153 1.15 -22.59 -3.25
CA TYR A 153 2.21 -23.33 -2.56
C TYR A 153 1.81 -24.78 -2.33
N ALA A 154 0.57 -25.01 -1.88
CA ALA A 154 0.09 -26.32 -1.50
C ALA A 154 0.14 -27.34 -2.65
N VAL A 155 -0.34 -26.97 -3.85
CA VAL A 155 -0.43 -27.90 -4.99
C VAL A 155 0.93 -28.49 -5.35
N SER A 156 1.98 -27.67 -5.42
CA SER A 156 3.33 -28.16 -5.77
C SER A 156 3.89 -29.17 -4.76
N MET A 157 3.61 -28.98 -3.47
CA MET A 157 4.05 -29.88 -2.40
C MET A 157 3.20 -31.14 -2.33
N LEU A 158 1.88 -31.03 -2.56
CA LEU A 158 1.01 -32.20 -2.65
C LEU A 158 1.36 -33.05 -3.88
N GLN A 159 1.69 -32.43 -5.02
CA GLN A 159 2.18 -33.14 -6.21
C GLN A 159 3.49 -33.89 -5.94
N LEU A 160 4.38 -33.32 -5.11
CA LEU A 160 5.58 -34.02 -4.64
C LEU A 160 5.20 -35.24 -3.78
N ALA A 161 4.30 -35.06 -2.80
CA ALA A 161 3.85 -36.11 -1.90
C ALA A 161 3.09 -37.26 -2.60
N ARG A 162 2.57 -37.06 -3.83
CA ARG A 162 2.00 -38.16 -4.64
C ARG A 162 2.98 -39.30 -4.93
N ARG A 163 4.29 -39.04 -4.83
CA ARG A 163 5.37 -40.01 -5.09
C ARG A 163 5.98 -40.56 -3.80
N ASP A 164 5.37 -40.25 -2.65
CA ASP A 164 5.83 -40.76 -1.36
C ASP A 164 5.84 -42.29 -1.33
N LEU A 165 6.72 -42.89 -0.53
CA LEU A 165 6.80 -44.34 -0.36
C LEU A 165 5.61 -44.88 0.45
N SER A 166 5.11 -44.11 1.41
CA SER A 166 3.95 -44.45 2.23
C SER A 166 2.65 -44.29 1.44
N ASP A 167 1.79 -45.32 1.49
CA ASP A 167 0.52 -45.30 0.78
C ASP A 167 -0.46 -44.29 1.37
N ASP A 168 -0.51 -44.19 2.70
CA ASP A 168 -1.39 -43.24 3.40
C ASP A 168 -1.06 -41.78 3.05
N VAL A 169 0.23 -41.47 2.94
CA VAL A 169 0.73 -40.15 2.54
C VAL A 169 0.30 -39.84 1.11
N ARG A 170 0.50 -40.79 0.18
CA ARG A 170 0.05 -40.63 -1.21
C ARG A 170 -1.45 -40.41 -1.28
N LEU A 171 -2.25 -41.22 -0.56
CA LEU A 171 -3.70 -41.15 -0.56
C LEU A 171 -4.20 -39.78 -0.08
N GLN A 172 -3.65 -39.27 1.02
CA GLN A 172 -4.00 -37.94 1.52
C GLN A 172 -3.59 -36.82 0.56
N ALA A 173 -2.45 -36.96 -0.12
CA ALA A 173 -2.02 -36.01 -1.14
C ALA A 173 -2.98 -36.00 -2.34
N TYR A 174 -3.42 -37.17 -2.82
CA TYR A 174 -4.42 -37.30 -3.87
C TYR A 174 -5.75 -36.64 -3.48
N ALA A 175 -6.29 -36.99 -2.32
CA ALA A 175 -7.55 -36.43 -1.83
C ALA A 175 -7.46 -34.90 -1.66
N SER A 176 -6.32 -34.38 -1.22
CA SER A 176 -6.11 -32.94 -1.07
C SER A 176 -6.05 -32.20 -2.41
N LEU A 177 -5.42 -32.79 -3.43
CA LEU A 177 -5.38 -32.23 -4.78
C LEU A 177 -6.75 -32.26 -5.45
N GLU A 178 -7.46 -33.38 -5.33
CA GLU A 178 -8.81 -33.54 -5.87
C GLU A 178 -9.79 -32.54 -5.25
N ARG A 179 -9.70 -32.30 -3.93
CA ARG A 179 -10.48 -31.27 -3.26
C ARG A 179 -10.22 -29.87 -3.85
N ILE A 180 -8.96 -29.50 -4.06
CA ILE A 180 -8.60 -28.20 -4.65
C ILE A 180 -9.16 -28.09 -6.08
N GLU A 181 -9.06 -29.15 -6.87
CA GLU A 181 -9.61 -29.19 -8.23
C GLU A 181 -11.14 -29.02 -8.22
N THR A 182 -11.83 -29.70 -7.31
CA THR A 182 -13.29 -29.60 -7.16
C THR A 182 -13.71 -28.19 -6.75
N GLU A 183 -13.04 -27.57 -5.77
CA GLU A 183 -13.30 -26.20 -5.31
C GLU A 183 -13.15 -25.17 -6.46
N ILE A 184 -12.13 -25.33 -7.30
CA ILE A 184 -11.93 -24.47 -8.48
C ILE A 184 -13.04 -24.71 -9.51
N ASN A 185 -13.39 -25.96 -9.81
CA ASN A 185 -14.43 -26.29 -10.79
C ASN A 185 -15.83 -25.84 -10.35
N GLU A 186 -16.14 -25.93 -9.06
CA GLU A 186 -17.37 -25.37 -8.49
C GLU A 186 -17.41 -23.85 -8.65
N SER A 187 -16.30 -23.18 -8.38
CA SER A 187 -16.15 -21.73 -8.58
C SER A 187 -16.34 -21.34 -10.05
N ILE A 188 -15.69 -22.05 -10.98
CA ILE A 188 -15.88 -21.86 -12.43
C ILE A 188 -17.35 -22.02 -12.81
N SER A 189 -18.02 -23.07 -12.33
CA SER A 189 -19.42 -23.34 -12.62
C SER A 189 -20.34 -22.22 -12.12
N LEU A 190 -20.05 -21.67 -10.94
CA LEU A 190 -20.78 -20.54 -10.36
C LEU A 190 -20.57 -19.25 -11.17
N PHE A 191 -19.32 -18.89 -11.46
CA PHE A 191 -19.01 -17.69 -12.25
C PHE A 191 -19.54 -17.76 -13.68
N LYS A 192 -19.52 -18.95 -14.29
CA LYS A 192 -20.11 -19.19 -15.61
C LYS A 192 -21.61 -18.90 -15.62
N LYS A 193 -22.37 -19.45 -14.65
CA LYS A 193 -23.81 -19.17 -14.52
C LYS A 193 -24.08 -17.67 -14.31
N GLN A 194 -23.28 -17.00 -13.48
CA GLN A 194 -23.42 -15.56 -13.23
C GLN A 194 -23.12 -14.72 -14.48
N PHE A 195 -22.16 -15.15 -15.30
CA PHE A 195 -21.82 -14.51 -16.56
C PHE A 195 -22.93 -14.70 -17.61
N GLU A 196 -23.46 -15.92 -17.75
CA GLU A 196 -24.58 -16.23 -18.65
C GLU A 196 -25.84 -15.43 -18.31
N HIS A 197 -26.13 -15.23 -17.01
CA HIS A 197 -27.27 -14.43 -16.59
C HIS A 197 -27.11 -12.92 -16.85
N ARG A 198 -25.91 -12.37 -16.63
CA ARG A 198 -25.61 -10.95 -16.88
C ARG A 198 -24.15 -10.77 -17.30
N PRO A 199 -23.87 -10.72 -18.63
CA PRO A 199 -22.51 -10.62 -19.12
C PRO A 199 -21.97 -9.22 -18.86
N THR A 200 -20.90 -9.14 -18.06
CA THR A 200 -20.16 -7.90 -17.76
C THR A 200 -18.67 -8.18 -17.85
N ALA A 201 -17.88 -7.16 -18.19
CA ALA A 201 -16.42 -7.29 -18.30
C ALA A 201 -15.78 -7.80 -17.00
N HIS A 202 -16.29 -7.36 -15.85
CA HIS A 202 -15.80 -7.80 -14.54
C HIS A 202 -16.01 -9.31 -14.33
N LYS A 203 -17.20 -9.83 -14.61
CA LYS A 203 -17.49 -11.27 -14.50
C LYS A 203 -16.72 -12.12 -15.51
N ALA A 204 -16.53 -11.61 -16.73
CA ALA A 204 -15.69 -12.29 -17.72
C ALA A 204 -14.24 -12.42 -17.20
N TYR A 205 -13.73 -11.36 -16.56
CA TYR A 205 -12.42 -11.37 -15.93
C TYR A 205 -12.33 -12.37 -14.78
N GLU A 206 -13.31 -12.40 -13.86
CA GLU A 206 -13.34 -13.36 -12.75
C GLU A 206 -13.37 -14.81 -13.25
N LEU A 207 -14.20 -15.11 -14.25
CA LEU A 207 -14.27 -16.43 -14.87
C LEU A 207 -12.93 -16.81 -15.53
N ALA A 208 -12.32 -15.88 -16.28
CA ALA A 208 -11.01 -16.10 -16.90
C ALA A 208 -9.91 -16.35 -15.85
N GLN A 209 -9.97 -15.66 -14.71
CA GLN A 209 -9.03 -15.85 -13.61
C GLN A 209 -9.13 -17.25 -13.00
N GLN A 210 -10.34 -17.79 -12.85
CA GLN A 210 -10.52 -19.17 -12.35
C GLN A 210 -9.98 -20.22 -13.34
N TYR A 211 -10.24 -20.05 -14.64
CA TYR A 211 -9.63 -20.91 -15.67
C TYR A 211 -8.11 -20.80 -15.72
N TRP A 212 -7.59 -19.59 -15.50
CA TRP A 212 -6.15 -19.37 -15.41
C TRP A 212 -5.56 -20.10 -14.19
N GLU A 213 -6.22 -20.04 -13.03
CA GLU A 213 -5.77 -20.72 -11.82
C GLU A 213 -5.71 -22.25 -12.01
N LEU A 214 -6.73 -22.85 -12.62
CA LEU A 214 -6.74 -24.27 -12.98
C LEU A 214 -5.52 -24.66 -13.83
N CYS A 215 -5.22 -23.87 -14.87
CA CYS A 215 -4.09 -24.13 -15.76
C CYS A 215 -2.75 -23.88 -15.08
N TYR A 216 -2.65 -22.81 -14.28
CA TYR A 216 -1.42 -22.42 -13.59
C TYR A 216 -0.99 -23.45 -12.56
N LEU A 217 -1.95 -24.04 -11.83
CA LEU A 217 -1.69 -25.07 -10.83
C LEU A 217 -1.39 -26.45 -11.47
N ALA A 218 -1.44 -26.57 -12.80
CA ALA A 218 -1.24 -27.82 -13.54
C ALA A 218 -2.12 -28.97 -13.05
N LEU A 219 -3.34 -28.64 -12.60
CA LEU A 219 -4.38 -29.63 -12.29
C LEU A 219 -4.99 -30.11 -13.62
N PRO A 220 -5.39 -31.39 -13.72
CA PRO A 220 -5.99 -31.89 -14.93
C PRO A 220 -7.24 -31.08 -15.29
N LYS A 221 -7.49 -30.93 -16.60
CA LYS A 221 -8.68 -30.22 -17.08
C LYS A 221 -9.89 -31.14 -16.90
N ALA A 222 -10.84 -30.73 -16.06
CA ALA A 222 -12.20 -31.25 -16.14
C ALA A 222 -12.83 -30.72 -17.44
N PHE A 223 -13.11 -31.62 -18.39
CA PHE A 223 -13.84 -31.33 -19.62
C PHE A 223 -15.33 -31.60 -19.42
#